data_AF-U2YJB3-F1
#
_entry.id   AF-U2YJB3-F1
#
_cell.length_a   1.000
_cell.length_b   1.000
_cell.length_c   1.000
_cell.angle_alpha   90.00
_cell.angle_beta   90.00
_cell.angle_gamma   90.00
#
_symmetry.space_group_name_H-M   'P 1'
#
loop_
_entity.id
_entity.type
_entity.pdbx_description
1 polymer ?
#
loop_
_entity_poly.entity_id
_entity_poly.type
_entity_poly.pdbx_seq_one_letter_code
_entity_poly.pdbx_strand_id
1 'polypeptide(L)'
;MNKEKTMKNIILAALIAATAVPAVAATDNLGAQQAVANSGHVELDRVMSTTGGYVEILDGSSIETGVLLGTEDVRAGLETDVRVQLSHRPYRDNVFAVLYDADGQITATRELRVQN
;
A
#
# COMPACT_ATOMS: atom_id res chain seq x y z
N MET A 1 -32.57 -52.74 -10.10
CA MET A 1 -31.84 -51.67 -10.81
C MET A 1 -30.92 -50.99 -9.82
N ASN A 2 -29.66 -50.85 -10.20
CA ASN A 2 -28.50 -50.66 -9.34
C ASN A 2 -28.32 -49.19 -8.90
N LYS A 3 -27.78 -48.96 -7.70
CA LYS A 3 -26.43 -48.36 -7.46
C LYS A 3 -26.29 -47.81 -6.04
N GLU A 4 -25.22 -48.25 -5.39
CA GLU A 4 -24.57 -47.66 -4.22
C GLU A 4 -24.00 -46.27 -4.54
N LYS A 5 -23.90 -45.40 -3.52
CA LYS A 5 -22.78 -44.44 -3.33
C LYS A 5 -22.83 -43.85 -1.91
N THR A 6 -21.98 -44.33 -1.01
CA THR A 6 -20.76 -43.63 -0.53
C THR A 6 -21.11 -42.49 0.44
N MET A 7 -21.08 -42.74 1.75
CA MET A 7 -19.95 -42.48 2.67
C MET A 7 -19.35 -41.06 2.64
N LYS A 8 -19.43 -40.42 3.82
CA LYS A 8 -18.44 -39.52 4.45
C LYS A 8 -17.99 -38.27 3.66
N ASN A 9 -18.53 -37.13 4.07
CA ASN A 9 -17.81 -35.86 4.00
C ASN A 9 -17.90 -35.15 5.34
N ILE A 10 -16.97 -35.50 6.24
CA ILE A 10 -16.50 -34.57 7.28
C ILE A 10 -15.68 -33.52 6.53
N ILE A 11 -16.12 -32.26 6.54
CA ILE A 11 -15.26 -31.15 6.15
C ILE A 11 -15.24 -30.17 7.32
N LEU A 12 -14.14 -30.21 8.07
CA LEU A 12 -13.70 -29.19 9.00
C LEU A 12 -13.58 -27.86 8.23
N ALA A 13 -14.30 -26.83 8.66
CA ALA A 13 -13.95 -25.46 8.33
C ALA A 13 -13.15 -24.87 9.51
N ALA A 14 -11.93 -24.46 9.20
CA ALA A 14 -10.90 -24.05 10.14
C ALA A 14 -11.35 -22.85 11.00
N LEU A 15 -11.10 -22.96 12.30
CA LEU A 15 -11.14 -21.85 13.23
C LEU A 15 -10.02 -20.89 12.81
N ILE A 16 -10.35 -19.76 12.19
CA ILE A 16 -9.39 -18.70 11.93
C ILE A 16 -9.07 -18.10 13.29
N ALA A 17 -7.99 -18.56 13.92
CA ALA A 17 -7.42 -17.85 15.05
C ALA A 17 -6.95 -16.50 14.50
N ALA A 18 -7.78 -15.48 14.67
CA ALA A 18 -7.34 -14.10 14.55
C ALA A 18 -6.33 -13.89 15.68
N THR A 19 -5.07 -14.24 15.43
CA THR A 19 -3.96 -13.77 16.24
C THR A 19 -3.98 -12.26 16.07
N ALA A 20 -4.49 -11.56 17.09
CA ALA A 20 -4.37 -10.13 17.19
C ALA A 20 -2.88 -9.81 17.09
N VAL A 21 -2.45 -9.37 15.91
CA VAL A 21 -1.12 -8.84 15.71
C VAL A 21 -1.05 -7.61 16.63
N PRO A 22 -0.10 -7.53 17.56
CA PRO A 22 0.06 -6.33 18.35
C PRO A 22 0.29 -5.19 17.34
N ALA A 23 -0.60 -4.20 17.35
CA ALA A 23 -0.39 -2.96 16.64
C ALA A 23 0.90 -2.34 17.19
N VAL A 24 2.02 -2.59 16.49
CA VAL A 24 3.25 -1.83 16.72
C VAL A 24 2.83 -0.38 16.48
N ALA A 25 3.07 0.48 17.47
CA ALA A 25 2.86 1.91 17.28
C ALA A 25 3.60 2.30 16.00
N ALA A 26 2.87 2.73 14.98
CA ALA A 26 3.38 2.91 13.62
C ALA A 26 4.62 3.83 13.65
N THR A 27 5.79 3.20 13.63
CA THR A 27 7.08 3.88 13.43
C THR A 27 7.19 4.30 11.97
N ASP A 28 6.51 3.55 11.11
CA ASP A 28 6.38 3.79 9.70
C ASP A 28 5.51 5.01 9.44
N ASN A 29 6.03 5.95 8.66
CA ASN A 29 5.38 7.23 8.43
C ASN A 29 5.80 7.82 7.09
N LEU A 30 4.84 8.46 6.44
CA LEU A 30 5.07 9.32 5.29
C LEU A 30 5.00 10.78 5.75
N GLY A 31 6.13 11.48 5.66
CA GLY A 31 6.30 12.85 6.10
C GLY A 31 5.49 13.85 5.29
N ALA A 32 5.71 15.16 5.54
CA ALA A 32 5.19 16.18 4.64
C ALA A 32 5.71 15.88 3.22
N GLN A 33 4.84 16.00 2.23
CA GLN A 33 5.20 15.71 0.85
C GLN A 33 4.90 16.95 0.02
N GLN A 34 5.85 17.35 -0.81
CA GLN A 34 5.55 18.29 -1.87
C GLN A 34 4.55 17.64 -2.82
N ALA A 35 3.57 18.42 -3.25
CA ALA A 35 2.49 17.96 -4.10
C ALA A 35 2.99 17.20 -5.34
N VAL A 36 2.12 16.35 -5.90
CA VAL A 36 2.40 15.73 -7.20
C VAL A 36 2.63 16.84 -8.20
N ALA A 37 3.88 17.00 -8.61
CA ALA A 37 4.23 17.98 -9.61
C ALA A 37 3.71 17.46 -10.95
N ASN A 38 3.17 18.38 -11.75
CA ASN A 38 2.69 18.13 -13.11
C ASN A 38 3.78 17.54 -14.04
N SER A 39 5.03 17.47 -13.57
CA SER A 39 6.22 16.87 -14.16
C SER A 39 6.25 15.34 -14.20
N GLY A 40 5.22 14.65 -13.70
CA GLY A 40 5.09 13.20 -13.81
C GLY A 40 5.82 12.40 -12.73
N HIS A 41 6.16 13.01 -11.60
CA HIS A 41 6.67 12.30 -10.43
C HIS A 41 6.10 12.89 -9.13
N VAL A 42 6.20 12.11 -8.06
CA VAL A 42 5.89 12.54 -6.69
C VAL A 42 7.17 12.51 -5.87
N GLU A 43 7.45 13.61 -5.17
CA GLU A 43 8.54 13.66 -4.21
C GLU A 43 7.98 13.48 -2.80
N LEU A 44 8.54 12.52 -2.08
CA LEU A 44 8.22 12.26 -0.68
C LEU A 44 9.42 12.74 0.13
N ASP A 45 9.29 13.89 0.82
CA ASP A 45 10.40 14.51 1.55
C ASP A 45 11.00 13.56 2.59
N ARG A 46 10.14 12.70 3.16
CA ARG A 46 10.52 11.73 4.19
C ARG A 46 9.66 10.48 4.12
N VAL A 47 10.32 9.33 4.08
CA VAL A 47 9.73 8.00 4.27
C VAL A 47 10.46 7.32 5.42
N MET A 48 9.73 6.93 6.46
CA MET A 48 10.24 6.07 7.53
C MET A 48 9.61 4.70 7.35
N SER A 49 10.42 3.66 7.23
CA SER A 49 9.98 2.26 7.21
C SER A 49 10.84 1.42 8.14
N THR A 50 10.24 0.56 8.95
CA THR A 50 10.97 -0.25 9.92
C THR A 50 11.73 -1.39 9.23
N THR A 51 11.12 -2.01 8.23
CA THR A 51 11.65 -3.19 7.54
C THR A 51 12.10 -2.91 6.11
N GLY A 52 11.82 -1.71 5.59
CA GLY A 52 11.90 -1.42 4.16
C GLY A 52 10.67 -1.99 3.44
N GLY A 53 10.62 -1.81 2.12
CA GLY A 53 9.49 -2.23 1.31
C GLY A 53 9.38 -1.32 0.11
N TYR A 54 8.19 -0.80 -0.16
CA TYR A 54 7.95 0.08 -1.31
C TYR A 54 6.80 1.04 -1.05
N VAL A 55 6.82 2.17 -1.76
CA VAL A 55 5.71 3.12 -1.79
C VAL A 55 5.00 3.00 -3.12
N GLU A 56 3.66 3.05 -3.08
CA GLU A 56 2.82 3.19 -4.26
C GLU A 56 2.11 4.54 -4.25
N ILE A 57 1.98 5.14 -5.43
CA ILE A 57 1.12 6.31 -5.65
C ILE A 57 -0.11 5.84 -6.43
N LEU A 58 -1.29 6.05 -5.87
CA LEU A 58 -2.57 5.60 -6.42
C LEU A 58 -3.48 6.79 -6.77
N ASP A 59 -4.04 6.79 -7.97
CA ASP A 59 -5.07 7.74 -8.40
C ASP A 59 -6.46 7.18 -8.11
N GLY A 60 -7.15 7.75 -7.13
CA GLY A 60 -8.47 7.26 -6.73
C GLY A 60 -9.09 8.08 -5.61
N SER A 61 -10.29 7.65 -5.21
CA SER A 61 -10.97 8.15 -4.00
C SER A 61 -10.66 7.30 -2.75
N SER A 62 -10.07 6.12 -2.94
CA SER A 62 -9.60 5.23 -1.87
C SER A 62 -8.44 4.36 -2.38
N ILE A 63 -7.71 3.73 -1.46
CA ILE A 63 -6.65 2.76 -1.78
C ILE A 63 -7.21 1.56 -2.56
N GLU A 64 -8.38 1.06 -2.16
CA GLU A 64 -9.01 -0.15 -2.74
C GLU A 64 -9.47 0.05 -4.18
N THR A 65 -9.75 1.29 -4.57
CA THR A 65 -10.26 1.65 -5.91
C THR A 65 -9.24 2.46 -6.72
N GLY A 66 -8.06 2.71 -6.14
CA GLY A 66 -7.01 3.50 -6.74
C GLY A 66 -6.34 2.78 -7.90
N VAL A 67 -6.07 3.53 -8.97
CA VAL A 67 -5.25 3.06 -10.08
C VAL A 67 -3.80 3.35 -9.76
N LEU A 68 -2.93 2.33 -9.80
CA LEU A 68 -1.50 2.51 -9.61
C LEU A 68 -0.91 3.46 -10.66
N LEU A 69 -0.32 4.55 -10.19
CA LEU A 69 0.40 5.52 -11.02
C LEU A 69 1.90 5.23 -11.05
N GLY A 70 2.46 4.81 -9.93
CA GLY A 70 3.90 4.59 -9.81
C GLY A 70 4.27 3.90 -8.50
N THR A 71 5.45 3.32 -8.47
CA THR A 71 6.02 2.66 -7.30
C THR A 71 7.50 2.98 -7.18
N GLU A 72 8.01 3.01 -5.96
CA GLU A 72 9.43 3.15 -5.66
C GLU A 72 9.79 2.29 -4.44
N ASP A 73 10.88 1.55 -4.53
CA ASP A 73 11.41 0.78 -3.41
C ASP A 73 11.97 1.73 -2.34
N VAL A 74 11.75 1.39 -1.07
CA VAL A 74 12.30 2.15 0.07
C VAL A 74 13.08 1.25 1.01
N ARG A 75 14.18 1.78 1.53
CA ARG A 75 15.01 1.05 2.50
C ARG A 75 14.42 1.11 3.90
N ALA A 76 14.81 0.13 4.71
CA ALA A 76 14.61 0.20 6.15
C ALA A 76 15.34 1.42 6.74
N GLY A 77 14.68 2.10 7.67
CA GLY A 77 15.11 3.34 8.27
C GLY A 77 14.46 4.56 7.64
N LEU A 78 15.16 5.68 7.78
CA LEU A 78 14.74 6.98 7.27
C LEU A 78 15.34 7.21 5.88
N GLU A 79 14.49 7.33 4.88
CA GLU A 79 14.85 7.86 3.56
C GLU A 79 14.23 9.23 3.34
N THR A 80 14.95 10.09 2.63
CA THR A 80 14.52 11.42 2.23
C THR A 80 14.60 11.56 0.72
N ASP A 81 13.84 12.50 0.18
CA ASP A 81 13.85 12.83 -1.25
C ASP A 81 13.52 11.62 -2.15
N VAL A 82 12.63 10.74 -1.68
CA VAL A 82 12.18 9.58 -2.43
C VAL A 82 11.31 10.08 -3.58
N ARG A 83 11.72 9.77 -4.81
CA ARG A 83 11.02 10.20 -6.01
C ARG A 83 10.32 9.02 -6.66
N VAL A 84 8.98 9.02 -6.61
CA VAL A 84 8.17 8.02 -7.29
C VAL A 84 7.83 8.50 -8.69
N GLN A 85 8.35 7.83 -9.70
CA GLN A 85 8.04 8.14 -11.09
C GLN A 85 6.62 7.67 -11.43
N LEU A 86 5.81 8.57 -12.00
CA LEU A 86 4.45 8.25 -12.44
C LEU A 86 4.46 7.82 -13.91
N SER A 87 3.71 6.77 -14.20
CA SER A 87 3.50 6.22 -15.54
C SER A 87 2.66 7.15 -16.42
N HIS A 88 1.76 7.90 -15.79
CA HIS A 88 0.96 8.94 -16.42
C HIS A 88 0.52 9.96 -15.36
N ARG A 89 0.05 11.11 -15.84
CA ARG A 89 -0.49 12.16 -14.97
C ARG A 89 -1.71 11.65 -14.19
N PRO A 90 -1.88 12.07 -12.93
CA PRO A 90 -3.15 11.88 -12.23
C PRO A 90 -4.31 12.54 -12.98
N TYR A 91 -5.45 11.86 -13.04
CA TYR A 91 -6.71 12.40 -13.53
C TYR A 91 -7.45 13.22 -12.48
N ARG A 92 -7.17 12.94 -11.20
CA ARG A 92 -7.77 13.61 -10.04
C ARG A 92 -6.81 14.62 -9.44
N ASP A 93 -7.39 15.55 -8.68
CA ASP A 93 -6.62 16.53 -7.90
C ASP A 93 -6.00 15.94 -6.63
N ASN A 94 -6.38 14.71 -6.26
CA ASN A 94 -5.85 14.00 -5.10
C ASN A 94 -5.37 12.61 -5.50
N VAL A 95 -4.29 12.16 -4.88
CA VAL A 95 -3.76 10.79 -4.99
C VAL A 95 -3.43 10.26 -3.60
N PHE A 96 -3.24 8.95 -3.47
CA PHE A 96 -2.80 8.32 -2.23
C PHE A 96 -1.37 7.82 -2.36
N ALA A 97 -0.51 8.20 -1.43
CA ALA A 97 0.75 7.52 -1.18
C ALA A 97 0.51 6.42 -0.13
N VAL A 98 0.90 5.19 -0.46
CA VAL A 98 0.72 4.02 0.40
C VAL A 98 2.08 3.37 0.59
N LEU A 99 2.51 3.23 1.84
CA LEU A 99 3.75 2.55 2.20
C LEU A 99 3.41 1.10 2.55
N TYR A 100 4.13 0.19 1.91
CA TYR A 100 4.10 -1.24 2.17
C TYR A 100 5.41 -1.66 2.82
N ASP A 101 5.34 -2.58 3.78
CA ASP A 101 6.51 -3.24 4.32
C ASP A 101 7.06 -4.32 3.37
N ALA A 102 8.18 -4.93 3.74
CA ALA A 102 8.80 -6.02 3.01
C ALA A 102 7.90 -7.27 2.85
N ASP A 103 6.85 -7.41 3.66
CA ASP A 103 5.86 -8.49 3.59
C ASP A 103 4.60 -8.09 2.78
N GLY A 104 4.60 -6.88 2.19
CA GLY A 104 3.50 -6.34 1.39
C GLY A 104 2.28 -5.89 2.21
N GLN A 105 2.45 -5.63 3.51
CA GLN A 105 1.39 -5.08 4.37
C GLN A 105 1.44 -3.55 4.35
N ILE A 106 0.28 -2.90 4.34
CA ILE A 106 0.19 -1.44 4.43
C ILE A 106 0.59 -1.00 5.84
N THR A 107 1.62 -0.19 5.95
CA THR A 107 2.10 0.34 7.24
C THR A 107 1.85 1.84 7.41
N ALA A 108 1.73 2.58 6.31
CA ALA A 108 1.32 3.98 6.33
C ALA A 108 0.54 4.38 5.08
N THR A 109 -0.32 5.39 5.20
CA THR A 109 -1.03 5.98 4.07
C THR A 109 -1.10 7.48 4.23
N ARG A 110 -1.04 8.20 3.10
CA ARG A 110 -1.23 9.64 3.07
C ARG A 110 -1.90 10.09 1.78
N GLU A 111 -2.87 11.00 1.91
CA GLU A 111 -3.48 11.67 0.77
C GLU A 111 -2.61 12.87 0.36
N LEU A 112 -2.32 12.98 -0.93
CA LEU A 112 -1.55 14.05 -1.54
C LEU A 112 -2.46 14.88 -2.46
N ARG A 113 -2.24 16.19 -2.46
CA ARG A 113 -2.83 17.09 -3.45
C ARG A 113 -1.91 17.14 -4.68
N VAL A 114 -2.51 17.12 -5.86
CA VAL A 114 -1.85 17.38 -7.13
C VAL A 114 -1.85 18.89 -7.34
N GLN A 115 -0.68 19.47 -7.57
CA GLN A 115 -0.56 20.90 -7.89
C GLN A 115 -0.51 21.04 -9.41
N ASN A 116 -1.41 21.87 -9.94
CA ASN A 116 -1.56 22.08 -11.39
C ASN A 116 -0.54 23.09 -11.91
#